data_AF-A0A3D2CHP7-F1
#
_entry.id   AF-A0A3D2CHP7-F1
#
_cell.length_a   1.000
_cell.length_b   1.000
_cell.length_c   1.000
_cell.angle_alpha   90.00
_cell.angle_beta   90.00
_cell.angle_gamma   90.00
#
_symmetry.space_group_name_H-M   'P 1'
#
loop_
_entity.id
_entity.type
_entity.pdbx_description
1 polymer ?
#
loop_
_entity_poly.entity_id
_entity_poly.type
_entity_poly.pdbx_seq_one_letter_code
_entity_poly.pdbx_strand_id
1 'polypeptide(L)'
;AGIIAIIAGGISGTVIIGLVFPQWIVAIMGIIERIAGGVLGIGPLKKVSAKVINILQQFTTAVGAYKGKLGLLFTALSAKFVTHFTTAMVYYFTALAIGVTTAEFWPITFGSTIQILGTLFSPTIAGEGAREALQALLLTEQLGGVAQAVLSGALGFIAAEAATLWGGAFLWVRTPEWRPKFALVDGEQVDYSWITADDDGKFNADAIARARAEHARDAAGDE
;
A
#
# COMPACT_ATOMS: atom_id res chain seq x y z
N ALA A 1 -1.21 -22.36 18.64
CA ALA A 1 -1.47 -20.95 19.01
C ALA A 1 -0.19 -20.21 19.47
N GLY A 2 0.54 -20.67 20.49
CA GLY A 2 1.70 -19.96 21.05
C GLY A 2 2.86 -19.68 20.07
N ILE A 3 3.25 -20.66 19.25
CA ILE A 3 4.35 -20.49 18.27
C ILE A 3 3.98 -19.45 17.19
N ILE A 4 2.74 -19.48 16.71
CA ILE A 4 2.25 -18.52 15.72
C ILE A 4 2.21 -17.10 16.31
N ALA A 5 1.77 -16.95 17.56
CA ALA A 5 1.79 -15.66 18.26
C ALA A 5 3.20 -15.11 18.46
N ILE A 6 4.19 -15.98 18.70
CA ILE A 6 5.61 -15.58 18.84
C ILE A 6 6.18 -15.14 17.49
N ILE A 7 5.92 -15.90 16.41
CA ILE A 7 6.41 -15.56 15.08
C ILE A 7 5.74 -14.27 14.58
N ALA A 8 4.42 -14.17 14.68
CA ALA A 8 3.67 -12.98 14.27
C ALA A 8 4.06 -11.77 15.13
N GLY A 9 4.11 -11.91 16.46
CA GLY A 9 4.54 -10.87 17.38
C GLY A 9 6.00 -10.45 17.16
N GLY A 10 6.88 -11.39 16.81
CA GLY A 10 8.29 -11.12 16.50
C GLY A 10 8.47 -10.36 15.18
N ILE A 11 7.76 -10.77 14.11
CA ILE A 11 7.78 -10.06 12.82
C ILE A 11 7.15 -8.67 12.98
N SER A 12 5.97 -8.57 13.58
CA SER A 12 5.30 -7.30 13.84
C SER A 12 6.13 -6.40 14.74
N GLY A 13 6.75 -6.95 15.80
CA GLY A 13 7.65 -6.23 16.69
C GLY A 13 8.89 -5.71 15.97
N THR A 14 9.50 -6.53 15.10
CA THR A 14 10.65 -6.12 14.29
C THR A 14 10.28 -4.98 13.32
N VAL A 15 9.11 -5.08 12.68
CA VAL A 15 8.60 -4.01 11.80
C VAL A 15 8.31 -2.74 12.60
N ILE A 16 7.66 -2.84 13.77
CA ILE A 16 7.37 -1.70 14.64
C ILE A 16 8.67 -1.05 15.14
N ILE A 17 9.63 -1.83 15.61
CA ILE A 17 10.93 -1.33 16.07
C ILE A 17 11.68 -0.68 14.90
N GLY A 18 11.65 -1.28 13.71
CA GLY A 18 12.22 -0.72 12.49
C GLY A 18 11.57 0.60 12.07
N LEU A 19 10.26 0.74 12.27
CA LEU A 19 9.50 1.97 12.02
C LEU A 19 9.73 3.02 13.12
N VAL A 20 9.90 2.63 14.38
CA VAL A 20 10.13 3.59 15.48
C VAL A 20 11.59 4.06 15.49
N PHE A 21 12.53 3.20 15.08
CA PHE A 21 13.96 3.44 15.08
C PHE A 21 14.59 3.18 13.69
N PRO A 22 14.22 3.95 12.66
CA PRO A 22 14.67 3.72 11.29
C PRO A 22 16.20 3.82 11.12
N GLN A 23 16.87 4.52 12.05
CA GLN A 23 18.34 4.60 12.13
C GLN A 23 19.01 3.22 12.27
N TRP A 24 18.35 2.24 12.89
CA TRP A 24 18.88 0.88 13.03
C TRP A 24 18.89 0.12 11.70
N ILE A 25 17.86 0.31 10.86
CA ILE A 25 17.80 -0.30 9.52
C ILE A 25 18.93 0.27 8.64
N VAL A 26 19.14 1.58 8.69
CA VAL A 26 20.23 2.25 7.96
C VAL A 26 21.60 1.77 8.47
N ALA A 27 21.77 1.62 9.78
CA ALA A 27 23.01 1.12 10.37
C ALA A 27 23.31 -0.35 9.96
N ILE A 28 22.32 -1.23 9.99
CA ILE A 28 22.48 -2.64 9.56
C ILE A 28 22.83 -2.71 8.07
N MET A 29 22.14 -1.94 7.22
CA MET A 29 22.42 -1.89 5.79
C MET A 29 23.81 -1.31 5.50
N GLY A 30 24.25 -0.30 6.25
CA GLY A 30 25.61 0.23 6.16
C GLY A 30 26.70 -0.76 6.59
N ILE A 31 26.39 -1.67 7.53
CA ILE A 31 27.28 -2.79 7.90
C ILE A 31 27.33 -3.81 6.77
N ILE A 32 26.18 -4.19 6.20
CA ILE A 32 26.09 -5.12 5.05
C ILE A 32 26.86 -4.56 3.85
N GLU A 33 26.75 -3.26 3.58
CA GLU A 33 27.48 -2.57 2.52
C GLU A 33 29.00 -2.55 2.78
N ARG A 34 29.44 -2.32 4.01
CA ARG A 34 30.88 -2.40 4.36
C ARG A 34 31.44 -3.80 4.17
N ILE A 35 30.66 -4.83 4.47
CA ILE A 35 31.05 -6.24 4.29
C ILE A 35 31.05 -6.60 2.79
N ALA A 36 29.97 -6.29 2.06
CA ALA A 36 29.85 -6.60 0.64
C ALA A 36 30.81 -5.76 -0.24
N GLY A 37 30.97 -4.48 0.08
CA GLY A 37 31.84 -3.54 -0.63
C GLY A 37 33.33 -3.71 -0.32
N GLY A 38 33.66 -4.19 0.89
CA GLY A 38 35.05 -4.47 1.30
C GLY A 38 35.59 -5.80 0.78
N VAL A 39 34.72 -6.82 0.58
CA VAL A 39 35.16 -8.18 0.22
C VAL A 39 35.05 -8.47 -1.29
N LEU A 40 34.10 -7.88 -2.02
CA LEU A 40 33.78 -8.34 -3.39
C LEU A 40 34.10 -7.39 -4.54
N GLY A 41 34.51 -6.13 -4.35
CA GLY A 41 35.11 -5.30 -5.42
C GLY A 41 34.33 -5.14 -6.74
N ILE A 42 33.01 -5.39 -6.77
CA ILE A 42 32.20 -5.39 -8.00
C ILE A 42 31.50 -4.03 -8.19
N GLY A 43 31.93 -3.24 -9.18
CA GLY A 43 31.39 -1.91 -9.52
C GLY A 43 29.86 -1.79 -9.71
N PRO A 44 29.15 -2.78 -10.26
CA PRO A 44 27.68 -2.79 -10.31
C PRO A 44 26.99 -2.68 -8.94
N LEU A 45 27.56 -3.30 -7.89
CA LEU A 45 27.00 -3.27 -6.53
C LEU A 45 27.08 -1.87 -5.92
N LYS A 46 28.06 -1.04 -6.29
CA LYS A 46 28.12 0.36 -5.83
C LYS A 46 26.94 1.20 -6.34
N LYS A 47 26.52 1.05 -7.60
CA LYS A 47 25.33 1.77 -8.12
C LYS A 47 24.03 1.27 -7.50
N VAL A 48 23.91 -0.05 -7.30
CA VAL A 48 22.78 -0.65 -6.58
C VAL A 48 22.74 -0.15 -5.14
N SER A 49 23.90 -0.10 -4.46
CA SER A 49 24.00 0.42 -3.09
C SER A 49 23.57 1.87 -2.98
N ALA A 50 23.99 2.76 -3.90
CA ALA A 50 23.58 4.16 -3.88
C ALA A 50 22.07 4.35 -4.07
N LYS A 51 21.44 3.57 -4.98
CA LYS A 51 19.99 3.61 -5.19
C LYS A 51 19.24 3.10 -3.96
N VAL A 52 19.73 2.01 -3.35
CA VAL A 52 19.18 1.45 -2.12
C VAL A 52 19.32 2.42 -0.94
N ILE A 53 20.47 3.09 -0.80
CA ILE A 53 20.70 4.11 0.24
C ILE A 53 19.75 5.29 0.07
N ASN A 54 19.54 5.77 -1.17
CA ASN A 54 18.60 6.86 -1.40
C ASN A 54 17.16 6.44 -1.06
N ILE A 55 16.74 5.24 -1.44
CA ILE A 55 15.44 4.67 -1.03
C ILE A 55 15.35 4.57 0.50
N LEU A 56 16.41 4.11 1.16
CA LEU A 56 16.46 4.01 2.62
C LEU A 56 16.45 5.38 3.30
N GLN A 57 17.09 6.39 2.74
CA GLN A 57 17.08 7.76 3.25
C GLN A 57 15.71 8.39 3.08
N GLN A 58 15.05 8.21 1.92
CA GLN A 58 13.67 8.61 1.71
C GLN A 58 12.73 7.91 2.68
N PHE A 59 12.88 6.59 2.84
CA PHE A 59 12.14 5.81 3.83
C PHE A 59 12.38 6.31 5.26
N THR A 60 13.64 6.53 5.65
CA THR A 60 14.02 7.02 6.98
C THR A 60 13.48 8.41 7.24
N THR A 61 13.46 9.28 6.22
CA THR A 61 12.90 10.64 6.32
C THR A 61 11.38 10.57 6.47
N ALA A 62 10.71 9.77 5.64
CA ALA A 62 9.27 9.55 5.69
C ALA A 62 8.83 8.94 7.03
N VAL A 63 9.56 7.93 7.52
CA VAL A 63 9.33 7.30 8.82
C VAL A 63 9.69 8.26 9.97
N GLY A 64 10.76 9.03 9.81
CA GLY A 64 11.20 10.05 10.77
C GLY A 64 10.16 11.13 11.02
N ALA A 65 9.30 11.44 10.04
CA ALA A 65 8.16 12.35 10.20
C ALA A 65 7.11 11.87 11.23
N TYR A 66 7.13 10.58 11.58
CA TYR A 66 6.28 9.97 12.60
C TYR A 66 6.96 9.80 13.96
N LYS A 67 8.21 10.27 14.13
CA LYS A 67 8.93 10.21 15.41
C LYS A 67 8.15 10.94 16.50
N GLY A 68 7.90 10.26 17.62
CA GLY A 68 7.11 10.79 18.74
C GLY A 68 5.59 10.74 18.55
N LYS A 69 5.09 10.33 17.37
CA LYS A 69 3.65 10.23 17.06
C LYS A 69 3.14 8.79 17.22
N LEU A 70 3.41 8.17 18.37
CA LEU A 70 3.06 6.75 18.63
C LEU A 70 1.56 6.46 18.46
N GLY A 71 0.68 7.37 18.89
CA GLY A 71 -0.77 7.20 18.74
C GLY A 71 -1.21 7.14 17.26
N LEU A 72 -0.58 7.95 16.40
CA LEU A 72 -0.87 7.96 14.97
C LEU A 72 -0.34 6.68 14.28
N LEU A 73 0.86 6.23 14.66
CA LEU A 73 1.42 4.96 14.18
C LEU A 73 0.56 3.77 14.57
N PHE A 74 0.11 3.72 15.83
CA PHE A 74 -0.77 2.65 16.29
C PHE A 74 -2.11 2.67 15.57
N THR A 75 -2.73 3.86 15.41
CA THR A 75 -3.98 4.01 14.65
C THR A 75 -3.81 3.54 13.20
N ALA A 76 -2.71 3.90 12.55
CA ALA A 76 -2.40 3.47 11.19
C ALA A 76 -2.21 1.95 11.11
N LEU A 77 -1.48 1.34 12.07
CA LEU A 77 -1.28 -0.10 12.14
C LEU A 77 -2.59 -0.85 12.40
N SER A 78 -3.42 -0.37 13.33
CA SER A 78 -4.74 -0.95 13.60
C SER A 78 -5.67 -0.83 12.40
N ALA A 79 -5.73 0.34 11.76
CA ALA A 79 -6.52 0.54 10.54
C ALA A 79 -6.06 -0.41 9.43
N LYS A 80 -4.74 -0.54 9.23
CA LYS A 80 -4.16 -1.49 8.26
C LYS A 80 -4.48 -2.93 8.60
N PHE A 81 -4.37 -3.32 9.87
CA PHE A 81 -4.77 -4.64 10.32
C PHE A 81 -6.24 -4.91 9.99
N VAL A 82 -7.14 -3.99 10.35
CA VAL A 82 -8.58 -4.12 10.04
C VAL A 82 -8.78 -4.28 8.54
N THR A 83 -8.18 -3.42 7.71
CA THR A 83 -8.30 -3.51 6.25
C THR A 83 -7.85 -4.88 5.71
N HIS A 84 -6.65 -5.34 6.08
CA HIS A 84 -6.14 -6.61 5.57
C HIS A 84 -6.92 -7.81 6.11
N PHE A 85 -7.34 -7.76 7.38
CA PHE A 85 -8.16 -8.80 8.00
C PHE A 85 -9.54 -8.89 7.35
N THR A 86 -10.23 -7.77 7.16
CA THR A 86 -11.55 -7.77 6.49
C THR A 86 -11.44 -8.22 5.04
N THR A 87 -10.38 -7.83 4.33
CA THR A 87 -10.12 -8.33 2.97
C THR A 87 -9.85 -9.84 2.97
N ALA A 88 -9.10 -10.36 3.95
CA ALA A 88 -8.89 -11.80 4.09
C ALA A 88 -10.20 -12.55 4.41
N MET A 89 -11.11 -11.97 5.20
CA MET A 89 -12.44 -12.53 5.45
C MET A 89 -13.29 -12.61 4.19
N VAL A 90 -13.16 -11.66 3.25
CA VAL A 90 -13.86 -11.73 1.96
C VAL A 90 -13.54 -13.04 1.25
N TYR A 91 -12.28 -13.49 1.24
CA TYR A 91 -11.90 -14.76 0.63
C TYR A 91 -12.58 -15.98 1.28
N TYR A 92 -12.76 -15.96 2.60
CA TYR A 92 -13.54 -16.99 3.28
C TYR A 92 -15.01 -16.99 2.84
N PHE A 93 -15.65 -15.82 2.82
CA PHE A 93 -17.04 -15.73 2.38
C PHE A 93 -17.21 -16.05 0.89
N THR A 94 -16.22 -15.74 0.05
CA THR A 94 -16.18 -16.16 -1.35
C THR A 94 -16.12 -17.68 -1.45
N ALA A 95 -15.26 -18.34 -0.66
CA ALA A 95 -15.17 -19.81 -0.65
C ALA A 95 -16.53 -20.44 -0.30
N LEU A 96 -17.24 -19.90 0.70
CA LEU A 96 -18.60 -20.34 1.03
C LEU A 96 -19.59 -20.06 -0.11
N ALA A 97 -19.51 -18.89 -0.74
CA ALA A 97 -20.42 -18.49 -1.81
C ALA A 97 -20.27 -19.36 -3.07
N ILE A 98 -19.08 -19.88 -3.36
CA ILE A 98 -18.84 -20.83 -4.47
C ILE A 98 -19.12 -22.29 -4.07
N GLY A 99 -19.60 -22.54 -2.85
CA GLY A 99 -20.04 -23.86 -2.39
C GLY A 99 -18.95 -24.76 -1.79
N VAL A 100 -17.81 -24.21 -1.34
CA VAL A 100 -16.80 -25.00 -0.62
C VAL A 100 -17.33 -25.40 0.75
N THR A 101 -17.49 -26.70 0.98
CA THR A 101 -18.04 -27.24 2.24
C THR A 101 -16.97 -27.52 3.30
N THR A 102 -15.70 -27.58 2.92
CA THR A 102 -14.54 -27.80 3.79
C THR A 102 -13.89 -26.51 4.29
N ALA A 103 -14.49 -25.36 3.98
CA ALA A 103 -13.92 -24.05 4.26
C ALA A 103 -13.90 -23.74 5.77
N GLU A 104 -12.71 -23.68 6.36
CA GLU A 104 -12.55 -23.22 7.73
C GLU A 104 -12.14 -21.74 7.78
N PHE A 105 -12.78 -20.98 8.68
CA PHE A 105 -12.58 -19.52 8.76
C PHE A 105 -11.11 -19.13 9.01
N TRP A 106 -10.48 -19.70 10.03
CA TRP A 106 -9.14 -19.30 10.46
C TRP A 106 -8.05 -19.66 9.45
N PRO A 107 -7.98 -20.90 8.92
CA PRO A 107 -6.98 -21.27 7.93
C PRO A 107 -7.10 -20.46 6.64
N ILE A 108 -8.32 -20.24 6.13
CA ILE A 108 -8.52 -19.45 4.91
C ILE A 108 -8.14 -17.99 5.16
N THR A 109 -8.62 -17.38 6.24
CA THR A 109 -8.29 -15.97 6.56
C THR A 109 -6.78 -15.77 6.76
N PHE A 110 -6.11 -16.72 7.43
CA PHE A 110 -4.66 -16.67 7.62
C PHE A 110 -3.89 -16.88 6.31
N GLY A 111 -4.26 -17.90 5.52
CA GLY A 111 -3.66 -18.18 4.22
C GLY A 111 -3.84 -17.01 3.24
N SER A 112 -5.02 -16.38 3.22
CA SER A 112 -5.29 -15.19 2.41
C SER A 112 -4.49 -13.97 2.86
N THR A 113 -4.12 -13.87 4.15
CA THR A 113 -3.21 -12.81 4.61
C THR A 113 -1.79 -13.00 4.04
N ILE A 114 -1.30 -14.24 3.97
CA ILE A 114 -0.01 -14.57 3.34
C ILE A 114 -0.07 -14.33 1.83
N GLN A 115 -1.16 -14.72 1.18
CA GLN A 115 -1.42 -14.43 -0.23
C GLN A 115 -1.37 -12.92 -0.51
N ILE A 116 -2.04 -12.09 0.31
CA ILE A 116 -2.00 -10.63 0.19
C ILE A 116 -0.55 -10.12 0.34
N LEU A 117 0.20 -10.62 1.32
CA LEU A 117 1.62 -10.28 1.47
C LEU A 117 2.43 -10.67 0.22
N GLY A 118 2.16 -11.83 -0.36
CA GLY A 118 2.85 -12.31 -1.56
C GLY A 118 2.69 -11.39 -2.78
N THR A 119 1.59 -10.62 -2.85
CA THR A 119 1.41 -9.63 -3.92
C THR A 119 2.41 -8.47 -3.87
N LEU A 120 3.03 -8.19 -2.72
CA LEU A 120 4.06 -7.17 -2.60
C LEU A 120 5.35 -7.56 -3.33
N PHE A 121 5.62 -8.86 -3.44
CA PHE A 121 6.87 -9.39 -4.00
C PHE A 121 6.73 -9.79 -5.47
N SER A 122 5.51 -9.81 -5.99
CA SER A 122 5.23 -10.19 -7.37
C SER A 122 5.05 -8.96 -8.25
N PRO A 123 5.79 -8.81 -9.36
CA PRO A 123 5.60 -7.72 -10.31
C PRO A 123 4.39 -8.01 -11.22
N THR A 124 3.20 -8.15 -10.63
CA THR A 124 1.94 -8.42 -11.33
C THR A 124 0.96 -7.26 -11.14
N ILE A 125 0.17 -6.96 -12.19
CA ILE A 125 -0.85 -5.91 -12.10
C ILE A 125 -1.88 -6.34 -11.06
N ALA A 126 -2.11 -5.47 -10.06
CA ALA A 126 -2.98 -5.72 -8.90
C ALA A 126 -2.64 -6.96 -8.04
N GLY A 127 -1.52 -7.65 -8.30
CA GLY A 127 -1.21 -8.94 -7.70
C GLY A 127 -1.97 -10.11 -8.33
N GLU A 128 -2.62 -9.93 -9.48
CA GLU A 128 -3.32 -10.97 -10.24
C GLU A 128 -2.33 -12.07 -10.67
N GLY A 129 -2.76 -13.33 -10.63
CA GLY A 129 -1.87 -14.49 -10.78
C GLY A 129 -1.05 -14.83 -9.52
N ALA A 130 -0.45 -13.86 -8.82
CA ALA A 130 0.23 -14.13 -7.54
C ALA A 130 -0.76 -14.56 -6.45
N ARG A 131 -1.94 -13.92 -6.42
CA ARG A 131 -3.05 -14.27 -5.53
C ARG A 131 -3.56 -15.68 -5.77
N GLU A 132 -3.82 -16.02 -7.02
CA GLU A 132 -4.32 -17.34 -7.42
C GLU A 132 -3.29 -18.44 -7.14
N ALA A 133 -2.02 -18.19 -7.47
CA ALA A 133 -0.94 -19.15 -7.26
C ALA A 133 -0.71 -19.43 -5.77
N LEU A 134 -0.68 -18.40 -4.93
CA LEU A 134 -0.49 -18.56 -3.49
C LEU A 134 -1.72 -19.16 -2.81
N GLN A 135 -2.92 -18.81 -3.26
CA GLN A 135 -4.15 -19.41 -2.75
C GLN A 135 -4.26 -20.89 -3.15
N ALA A 136 -3.89 -21.25 -4.38
CA ALA A 136 -3.73 -22.64 -4.77
C ALA A 136 -2.65 -23.35 -3.94
N LEU A 137 -1.49 -22.74 -3.74
CA LEU A 137 -0.41 -23.36 -2.97
C LEU A 137 -0.77 -23.60 -1.50
N LEU A 138 -1.44 -22.64 -0.87
CA LEU A 138 -1.67 -22.63 0.58
C LEU A 138 -3.02 -23.22 0.99
N LEU A 139 -4.04 -23.13 0.13
CA LEU A 139 -5.43 -23.40 0.49
C LEU A 139 -6.12 -24.44 -0.40
N THR A 140 -5.41 -25.14 -1.29
CA THR A 140 -6.01 -26.20 -2.15
C THR A 140 -6.78 -27.25 -1.34
N GLU A 141 -6.22 -27.75 -0.24
CA GLU A 141 -6.89 -28.78 0.58
C GLU A 141 -8.12 -28.22 1.31
N GLN A 142 -8.02 -26.97 1.79
CA GLN A 142 -9.12 -26.26 2.45
C GLN A 142 -10.26 -25.93 1.47
N LEU A 143 -9.91 -25.65 0.21
CA LEU A 143 -10.83 -25.18 -0.81
C LEU A 143 -11.33 -26.29 -1.75
N GLY A 144 -11.08 -27.56 -1.45
CA GLY A 144 -11.63 -28.68 -2.22
C GLY A 144 -10.96 -28.93 -3.58
N GLY A 145 -9.78 -28.36 -3.82
CA GLY A 145 -8.97 -28.57 -5.02
C GLY A 145 -8.40 -27.29 -5.64
N VAL A 146 -7.44 -27.45 -6.53
CA VAL A 146 -6.72 -26.32 -7.18
C VAL A 146 -7.68 -25.41 -7.95
N ALA A 147 -8.63 -25.99 -8.68
CA ALA A 147 -9.59 -25.22 -9.48
C ALA A 147 -10.47 -24.32 -8.60
N GLN A 148 -10.98 -24.84 -7.49
CA GLN A 148 -11.77 -24.06 -6.53
C GLN A 148 -10.92 -23.03 -5.79
N ALA A 149 -9.65 -23.35 -5.49
CA ALA A 149 -8.73 -22.42 -4.86
C ALA A 149 -8.41 -21.21 -5.76
N VAL A 150 -8.13 -21.45 -7.04
CA VAL A 150 -7.89 -20.40 -8.04
C VAL A 150 -9.16 -19.57 -8.25
N LEU A 151 -10.31 -20.22 -8.46
CA LEU A 151 -11.59 -19.54 -8.66
C LEU A 151 -11.97 -18.67 -7.46
N SER A 152 -11.81 -19.20 -6.24
CA SER A 152 -12.05 -18.45 -5.00
C SER A 152 -11.11 -17.25 -4.88
N GLY A 153 -9.86 -17.35 -5.34
CA GLY A 153 -8.91 -16.24 -5.32
C GLY A 153 -9.25 -15.14 -6.31
N ALA A 154 -9.63 -15.51 -7.54
CA ALA A 154 -10.07 -14.55 -8.55
C ALA A 154 -11.37 -13.85 -8.14
N LEU A 155 -12.39 -14.60 -7.69
CA LEU A 155 -13.67 -14.03 -7.27
C LEU A 155 -13.55 -13.20 -5.98
N GLY A 156 -12.71 -13.62 -5.05
CA GLY A 156 -12.47 -12.89 -3.80
C GLY A 156 -11.81 -11.54 -4.07
N PHE A 157 -10.93 -11.47 -5.07
CA PHE A 157 -10.38 -10.21 -5.54
C PHE A 157 -11.46 -9.29 -6.12
N ILE A 158 -12.27 -9.77 -7.07
CA ILE A 158 -13.34 -8.97 -7.70
C ILE A 158 -14.33 -8.47 -6.63
N ALA A 159 -14.71 -9.32 -5.68
CA ALA A 159 -15.60 -8.95 -4.59
C ALA A 159 -15.00 -7.84 -3.71
N ALA A 160 -13.70 -7.89 -3.43
CA ALA A 160 -13.01 -6.83 -2.70
C ALA A 160 -12.93 -5.52 -3.51
N GLU A 161 -12.72 -5.59 -4.83
CA GLU A 161 -12.69 -4.40 -5.68
C GLU A 161 -14.07 -3.76 -5.87
N ALA A 162 -15.16 -4.54 -5.83
CA ALA A 162 -16.51 -3.97 -5.88
C ALA A 162 -16.74 -2.91 -4.78
N ALA A 163 -16.11 -3.08 -3.60
CA ALA A 163 -16.16 -2.10 -2.53
C ALA A 163 -15.33 -0.84 -2.85
N THR A 164 -14.23 -0.94 -3.60
CA THR A 164 -13.40 0.21 -3.99
C THR A 164 -13.98 0.98 -5.18
N LEU A 165 -14.83 0.34 -6.00
CA LEU A 165 -15.58 0.99 -7.09
C LEU A 165 -16.51 2.12 -6.60
N TRP A 166 -16.89 2.14 -5.32
CA TRP A 166 -17.65 3.25 -4.73
C TRP A 166 -16.92 4.60 -4.82
N GLY A 167 -15.59 4.61 -4.86
CA GLY A 167 -14.82 5.83 -5.15
C GLY A 167 -15.11 6.38 -6.56
N GLY A 168 -15.29 5.49 -7.54
CA GLY A 168 -15.71 5.84 -8.89
C GLY A 168 -17.15 6.36 -8.93
N ALA A 169 -18.05 5.75 -8.17
CA ALA A 169 -19.43 6.23 -8.03
C ALA A 169 -19.47 7.66 -7.46
N PHE A 170 -18.66 7.93 -6.42
CA PHE A 170 -18.47 9.27 -5.89
C PHE A 170 -17.97 10.27 -6.95
N LEU A 171 -16.96 9.88 -7.73
CA LEU A 171 -16.43 10.74 -8.80
C LEU A 171 -17.43 10.98 -9.94
N TRP A 172 -18.39 10.08 -10.15
CA TRP A 172 -19.46 10.26 -11.13
C TRP A 172 -20.52 11.25 -10.64
N VAL A 173 -20.91 11.17 -9.37
CA VAL A 173 -21.96 12.05 -8.81
C VAL A 173 -21.45 13.41 -8.36
N ARG A 174 -20.13 13.63 -8.31
CA ARG A 174 -19.57 14.93 -7.91
C ARG A 174 -20.01 16.02 -8.88
N THR A 175 -20.34 17.19 -8.34
CA THR A 175 -20.61 18.38 -9.14
C THR A 175 -19.30 19.05 -9.58
N PRO A 176 -19.34 19.89 -10.64
CA PRO A 176 -18.18 20.70 -11.03
C PRO A 176 -17.69 21.64 -9.92
N GLU A 177 -18.57 22.01 -8.99
CA GLU A 177 -18.26 22.84 -7.81
C GLU A 177 -17.59 22.07 -6.65
N TRP A 178 -17.55 20.73 -6.71
CA TRP A 178 -17.02 19.95 -5.59
C TRP A 178 -15.54 20.26 -5.34
N ARG A 179 -15.20 20.64 -4.10
CA ARG A 179 -13.82 20.83 -3.63
C ARG A 179 -13.60 20.07 -2.31
N PRO A 180 -12.40 19.51 -2.06
CA PRO A 180 -12.05 18.98 -0.76
C PRO A 180 -12.19 20.08 0.30
N LYS A 181 -13.00 19.85 1.35
CA LYS A 181 -13.11 20.81 2.47
C LYS A 181 -11.82 20.94 3.27
N PHE A 182 -10.95 19.94 3.18
CA PHE A 182 -9.69 19.88 3.89
C PHE A 182 -8.62 19.36 2.95
N ALA A 183 -7.65 20.21 2.66
CA ALA A 183 -6.49 19.89 1.84
C ALA A 183 -5.37 20.85 2.25
N LEU A 184 -4.40 20.33 2.99
CA LEU A 184 -3.24 21.11 3.42
C LEU A 184 -2.07 20.84 2.47
N VAL A 185 -1.45 21.90 1.98
CA VAL A 185 -0.15 21.88 1.29
C VAL A 185 0.81 22.70 2.14
N ASP A 186 1.91 22.08 2.58
CA ASP A 186 2.89 22.70 3.48
C ASP A 186 2.31 23.32 4.77
N GLY A 187 1.19 22.75 5.25
CA GLY A 187 0.49 23.21 6.45
C GLY A 187 -0.55 24.29 6.22
N GLU A 188 -0.68 24.79 4.99
CA GLU A 188 -1.66 25.81 4.60
C GLU A 188 -2.84 25.18 3.87
N GLN A 189 -4.05 25.64 4.19
CA GLN A 189 -5.26 25.19 3.51
C GLN A 189 -5.26 25.72 2.09
N VAL A 190 -5.39 24.81 1.11
CA VAL A 190 -5.48 25.17 -0.30
C VAL A 190 -6.71 26.05 -0.51
N ASP A 191 -6.48 27.23 -1.06
CA ASP A 191 -7.54 28.08 -1.60
C ASP A 191 -7.93 27.58 -3.00
N TYR A 192 -9.24 27.40 -3.21
CA TYR A 192 -9.82 26.94 -4.47
C TYR A 192 -10.46 28.08 -5.26
N SER A 193 -10.28 29.34 -4.84
CA SER A 193 -10.80 30.54 -5.50
C SER A 193 -10.36 30.68 -6.96
N TRP A 194 -9.21 30.10 -7.32
CA TRP A 194 -8.70 30.04 -8.69
C TRP A 194 -9.53 29.14 -9.62
N ILE A 195 -10.39 28.27 -9.06
CA ILE A 195 -11.30 27.44 -9.86
C ILE A 195 -12.66 28.12 -9.92
N THR A 196 -13.01 28.60 -11.11
CA THR A 196 -14.24 29.36 -11.33
C THR A 196 -15.48 28.46 -11.35
N ALA A 197 -16.66 29.04 -11.11
CA ALA A 197 -17.93 28.28 -11.07
C ALA A 197 -18.37 27.74 -12.44
N ASP A 198 -17.81 28.29 -13.53
CA ASP A 198 -17.98 27.84 -14.92
C ASP A 198 -16.94 26.79 -15.35
N ASP A 199 -16.00 26.39 -14.46
CA ASP A 199 -15.17 25.22 -14.68
C ASP A 199 -16.09 23.97 -14.65
N ASP A 200 -16.34 23.40 -15.82
CA ASP A 200 -17.16 22.21 -16.00
C ASP A 200 -16.47 20.92 -15.53
N GLY A 201 -15.29 21.04 -14.90
CA GLY A 201 -14.51 19.96 -14.32
C GLY A 201 -13.91 19.03 -15.38
N LYS A 202 -13.97 19.40 -16.66
CA LYS A 202 -13.33 18.66 -17.73
C LYS A 202 -11.84 18.96 -17.77
N PHE A 203 -11.08 17.95 -18.15
CA PHE A 203 -9.67 18.14 -18.39
C PHE A 203 -9.45 19.05 -19.60
N ASN A 204 -8.97 20.28 -19.35
CA ASN A 204 -8.57 21.23 -20.38
C ASN A 204 -7.07 21.55 -20.25
N ALA A 205 -6.26 20.92 -21.10
CA ALA A 205 -4.80 21.06 -21.08
C ALA A 205 -4.34 22.51 -21.27
N ASP A 206 -5.04 23.28 -22.12
CA ASP A 206 -4.68 24.67 -22.42
C ASP A 206 -4.99 25.60 -21.25
N ALA A 207 -6.09 25.36 -20.53
CA ALA A 207 -6.42 26.11 -19.32
C ALA A 207 -5.38 25.88 -18.21
N ILE A 208 -4.94 24.63 -18.01
CA ILE A 208 -3.89 24.27 -17.04
C ILE A 208 -2.55 24.93 -17.44
N ALA A 209 -2.22 24.94 -18.72
CA ALA A 209 -1.00 25.58 -19.22
C ALA A 209 -1.02 27.11 -18.99
N ARG A 210 -2.16 27.76 -19.19
CA ARG A 210 -2.34 29.19 -18.89
C ARG A 210 -2.20 29.50 -17.40
N ALA A 211 -2.88 28.76 -16.54
CA ALA A 211 -2.79 28.94 -15.08
C ALA A 211 -1.35 28.74 -14.56
N ARG A 212 -0.62 27.75 -15.10
CA ARG A 212 0.81 27.57 -14.77
C ARG A 212 1.68 28.74 -15.23
N ALA A 213 1.40 29.31 -16.40
CA ALA A 213 2.14 30.46 -16.92
C ALA A 213 1.84 31.75 -16.13
N GLU A 214 0.61 31.94 -15.67
CA GLU A 214 0.21 33.07 -14.80
C GLU A 214 0.87 32.96 -13.42
N HIS A 215 0.76 31.82 -12.75
CA HIS A 215 1.45 31.60 -11.47
C HIS A 215 2.97 31.76 -11.55
N ALA A 216 3.59 31.33 -12.65
CA ALA A 216 5.03 31.51 -12.86
C ALA A 216 5.42 32.99 -13.08
N ARG A 217 4.51 33.82 -13.60
CA ARG A 217 4.71 35.27 -13.73
C ARG A 217 4.55 35.97 -12.40
N ASP A 218 3.53 35.60 -11.62
CA ASP A 218 3.30 36.19 -10.29
C ASP A 218 4.49 35.87 -9.35
N ALA A 219 4.98 34.62 -9.38
CA ALA A 219 6.17 34.22 -8.63
C ALA A 219 7.48 34.91 -9.08
N ALA A 220 7.51 35.44 -10.31
CA ALA A 220 8.66 36.17 -10.86
C ALA A 220 8.50 37.70 -10.76
N GLY A 221 7.33 38.20 -10.36
CA GLY A 221 7.02 39.62 -10.19
C GLY A 221 7.17 40.13 -8.76
N ASP A 222 7.47 39.24 -7.81
CA ASP A 222 7.73 39.54 -6.38
C ASP A 222 9.24 39.69 -6.04
N GLU A 223 10.10 39.93 -7.04
CA GLU A 223 11.47 40.47 -6.88
C GLU A 223 11.53 41.98 -7.20
#